data_AF-A0A2K2VS97-F1
#
_entry.id   AF-A0A2K2VS97-F1
#
_cell.length_a   1.000
_cell.length_b   1.000
_cell.length_c   1.000
_cell.angle_alpha   90.00
_cell.angle_beta   90.00
_cell.angle_gamma   90.00
#
_symmetry.space_group_name_H-M   'P 1'
#
loop_
_entity.id
_entity.type
_entity.pdbx_description
1 polymer ?
#
loop_
_entity_poly.entity_id
_entity_poly.type
_entity_poly.pdbx_seq_one_letter_code
_entity_poly.pdbx_strand_id
1 'polypeptide(L)'
;MRLKDQNAYLQQKKMELEELQLALKNIQNNEATVRNFLGFTRPAEAEGRLGQGGLSATTPPSSASKDLSASGEVRSPTRTHFSSVLEQAKFLQERVQELVEIIREQRDLMDRTPSILPVDAEGYWFSSRFGWRRSPFTGIREFHKGIDISSRKGTSIIAPARGRVIRRGYDGYQGNYLQIDHGWGCITTFAHLLAFNVSLGQKVE
;
A
#
# COMPACT_ATOMS: atom_id res chain seq x y z
N MET A 1 49.08 15.26 -30.59
CA MET A 1 47.73 14.79 -30.94
C MET A 1 47.11 13.98 -29.80
N ARG A 2 47.72 12.87 -29.36
CA ARG A 2 47.27 11.96 -28.29
C ARG A 2 46.69 12.57 -26.99
N LEU A 3 47.30 13.64 -26.44
CA LEU A 3 46.86 14.25 -25.18
C LEU A 3 45.55 15.05 -25.30
N LYS A 4 45.28 15.65 -26.47
CA LYS A 4 44.02 16.37 -26.73
C LYS A 4 42.86 15.38 -26.79
N ASP A 5 43.07 14.26 -27.47
CA ASP A 5 42.08 13.19 -27.61
C ASP A 5 41.78 12.54 -26.25
N GLN A 6 42.80 12.31 -25.42
CA GLN A 6 42.62 11.81 -24.04
C GLN A 6 41.84 12.80 -23.16
N ASN A 7 42.12 14.09 -23.24
CA ASN A 7 41.37 15.09 -22.47
C ASN A 7 39.90 15.19 -22.91
N ALA A 8 39.63 15.14 -24.21
CA ALA A 8 38.27 15.11 -24.73
C ALA A 8 37.51 13.86 -24.25
N TYR A 9 38.15 12.69 -24.26
CA TYR A 9 37.58 11.45 -23.74
C TYR A 9 37.26 11.53 -22.23
N LEU A 10 38.18 12.08 -21.43
CA LEU A 10 37.94 12.26 -19.98
C LEU A 10 36.80 13.25 -19.69
N GLN A 11 36.70 14.33 -20.47
CA GLN A 11 35.57 15.27 -20.36
C GLN A 11 34.24 14.59 -20.68
N GLN A 12 34.20 13.77 -21.73
CA GLN A 12 33.02 12.98 -22.06
C GLN A 12 32.63 12.04 -20.91
N LYS A 13 33.58 11.29 -20.36
CA LYS A 13 33.31 10.38 -19.23
C LYS A 13 32.88 11.09 -17.97
N LYS A 14 33.37 12.30 -17.75
CA LYS A 14 32.90 13.15 -16.65
C LYS A 14 31.43 13.56 -16.83
N MET A 15 31.04 14.00 -18.02
CA MET A 15 29.65 14.35 -18.33
C MET A 15 28.71 13.15 -18.15
N GLU A 16 29.09 11.97 -18.65
CA GLU A 16 28.31 10.73 -18.46
C GLU A 16 28.12 10.39 -16.97
N LEU A 17 29.16 10.57 -16.14
CA LEU A 17 29.07 10.33 -14.69
C LEU A 17 28.15 11.34 -13.98
N GLU A 18 28.20 12.61 -14.37
CA GLU A 18 27.32 13.65 -13.83
C GLU A 18 25.85 13.36 -14.18
N GLU A 19 25.58 12.90 -15.40
CA GLU A 19 24.24 12.50 -15.84
C GLU A 19 23.72 11.29 -15.05
N LEU A 20 24.55 10.25 -14.85
CA LEU A 20 24.20 9.08 -14.04
C LEU A 20 23.91 9.45 -12.58
N GLN A 21 24.70 10.36 -12.00
CA GLN A 21 24.47 10.85 -10.64
C GLN A 21 23.12 11.59 -10.52
N LEU A 22 22.79 12.42 -11.52
CA LEU A 22 21.51 13.12 -11.57
C LEU A 22 20.35 12.13 -11.67
N ALA A 23 20.47 11.11 -12.53
CA ALA A 23 19.47 10.06 -12.67
C ALA A 23 19.25 9.29 -11.37
N LEU A 24 20.32 8.89 -10.66
CA LEU A 24 20.23 8.21 -9.37
C LEU A 24 19.55 9.08 -8.31
N LYS A 25 19.89 10.38 -8.26
CA LYS A 25 19.25 11.33 -7.34
C LYS A 25 17.75 11.46 -7.60
N ASN A 26 17.34 11.48 -8.87
CA ASN A 26 15.91 11.53 -9.24
C ASN A 26 15.18 10.25 -8.81
N ILE A 27 15.78 9.07 -9.03
CA ILE A 27 15.19 7.79 -8.59
C ILE A 27 15.06 7.75 -7.07
N GLN A 28 16.09 8.21 -6.34
CA GLN A 28 16.05 8.29 -4.88
C GLN A 28 14.93 9.21 -4.38
N ASN A 29 14.72 10.37 -5.01
CA ASN A 29 13.62 11.28 -4.67
C ASN A 29 12.25 10.67 -4.97
N ASN A 30 12.12 9.94 -6.09
CA ASN A 30 10.87 9.27 -6.44
C ASN A 30 10.56 8.12 -5.46
N GLU A 31 11.57 7.32 -5.11
CA GLU A 31 11.45 6.24 -4.11
C GLU A 31 11.00 6.80 -2.75
N ALA A 32 11.62 7.88 -2.28
CA ALA A 32 11.24 8.55 -1.04
C ALA A 32 9.80 9.10 -1.12
N THR A 33 9.40 9.65 -2.26
CA THR A 33 8.04 10.17 -2.49
C THR A 33 7.01 9.05 -2.40
N VAL A 34 7.25 7.93 -3.07
CA VAL A 34 6.34 6.77 -3.03
C VAL A 34 6.28 6.18 -1.63
N ARG A 35 7.43 6.04 -0.95
CA ARG A 35 7.50 5.56 0.43
C ARG A 35 6.70 6.43 1.39
N ASN A 36 6.83 7.76 1.27
CA ASN A 36 6.09 8.72 2.09
C ASN A 36 4.58 8.67 1.79
N PHE A 37 4.21 8.57 0.52
CA PHE A 37 2.81 8.43 0.10
C PHE A 37 2.14 7.18 0.70
N LEU A 38 2.88 6.07 0.75
CA LEU A 38 2.40 4.81 1.32
C LEU A 38 2.51 4.75 2.86
N GLY A 39 3.09 5.77 3.50
CA GLY A 39 3.23 5.83 4.96
C GLY A 39 4.35 4.96 5.55
N PHE A 40 5.32 4.54 4.75
CA PHE A 40 6.43 3.66 5.16
C PHE A 40 7.72 4.40 5.49
N THR A 41 7.62 5.60 6.06
CA THR A 41 8.78 6.36 6.56
C THR A 41 9.46 5.59 7.69
N ARG A 42 10.79 5.45 7.64
CA ARG A 42 11.55 4.81 8.73
C ARG A 42 11.54 5.72 9.97
N PRO A 43 11.57 5.15 11.19
CA PRO A 43 11.59 5.93 12.44
C PRO A 43 12.71 6.97 12.52
N ALA A 44 13.86 6.73 11.87
CA ALA A 44 14.99 7.66 11.87
C ALA A 44 14.72 8.98 11.11
N GLU A 45 13.71 9.02 10.24
CA GLU A 45 13.23 10.23 9.55
C GLU A 45 11.87 10.71 10.09
N ALA A 46 11.31 9.98 11.08
CA ALA A 46 9.99 10.21 11.66
C ALA A 46 10.05 10.87 13.05
N GLU A 47 11.15 11.54 13.40
CA GLU A 47 11.09 12.51 14.49
C GLU A 47 10.30 13.75 14.01
N GLY A 48 9.00 13.71 14.32
CA GLY A 48 8.16 14.90 14.31
C GLY A 48 7.29 15.05 13.07
N ARG A 49 6.33 14.13 12.88
CA ARG A 49 4.99 14.45 12.34
C ARG A 49 4.08 13.21 12.28
N LEU A 50 3.59 12.78 13.45
CA LEU A 50 2.32 12.06 13.50
C LEU A 50 1.18 13.06 13.24
N GLY A 51 0.44 12.85 12.16
CA GLY A 51 -0.91 13.37 11.96
C GLY A 51 -1.05 14.85 11.62
N GLN A 52 -0.92 15.22 10.34
CA GLN A 52 -1.67 16.35 9.76
C GLN A 52 -2.02 16.03 8.30
N GLY A 53 -3.31 15.94 8.00
CA GLY A 53 -3.82 15.94 6.62
C GLY A 53 -3.94 17.36 6.07
N GLY A 54 -3.95 17.47 4.74
CA GLY A 54 -4.48 18.63 4.01
C GLY A 54 -3.55 19.83 3.78
N LEU A 55 -3.70 20.45 2.60
CA LEU A 55 -2.93 21.55 2.02
C LEU A 55 -2.97 22.86 2.85
N SER A 56 -1.84 23.55 3.00
CA SER A 56 -1.54 24.79 2.24
C SER A 56 -0.18 25.41 2.61
N ALA A 57 0.37 26.12 1.63
CA ALA A 57 1.67 26.77 1.57
C ALA A 57 1.82 28.03 2.45
N THR A 58 3.06 28.47 2.75
CA THR A 58 3.69 29.74 2.28
C THR A 58 4.87 30.26 3.15
N THR A 59 6.03 30.45 2.50
CA THR A 59 7.10 31.47 2.69
C THR A 59 8.14 31.36 3.85
N PRO A 60 9.31 32.04 3.77
CA PRO A 60 10.64 31.43 3.56
C PRO A 60 11.61 31.65 4.75
N PRO A 61 12.83 31.07 4.78
CA PRO A 61 13.82 31.48 5.76
C PRO A 61 14.59 32.73 5.31
N SER A 62 14.54 33.74 6.17
CA SER A 62 15.34 34.96 6.14
C SER A 62 16.83 34.67 6.37
N SER A 63 17.66 35.41 5.65
CA SER A 63 19.10 35.60 5.84
C SER A 63 19.48 36.11 7.24
N ALA A 64 20.55 35.58 7.82
CA ALA A 64 21.50 36.37 8.62
C ALA A 64 22.85 35.63 8.75
N SER A 65 23.89 36.36 8.40
CA SER A 65 25.32 36.03 8.40
C SER A 65 25.93 36.01 9.80
N LYS A 66 27.05 35.28 9.95
CA LYS A 66 28.29 35.82 10.53
C LYS A 66 29.49 34.91 10.31
N ASP A 67 30.55 35.56 9.88
CA ASP A 67 31.88 35.05 9.57
C ASP A 67 32.57 34.34 10.75
N LEU A 68 33.50 33.44 10.44
CA LEU A 68 34.82 33.44 11.08
C LEU A 68 35.85 32.75 10.17
N SER A 69 36.91 33.49 9.88
CA SER A 69 38.08 33.14 9.08
C SER A 69 39.01 32.14 9.78
N ALA A 70 39.56 31.17 9.03
CA ALA A 70 40.91 30.67 9.27
C ALA A 70 41.52 30.01 8.03
N SER A 71 42.72 30.49 7.71
CA SER A 71 43.71 30.18 6.68
C SER A 71 43.94 28.71 6.30
N GLY A 72 44.19 28.50 5.00
CA GLY A 72 45.33 27.70 4.51
C GLY A 72 45.23 26.18 4.59
N GLU A 73 44.84 25.55 3.48
CA GLU A 73 45.62 24.49 2.81
C GLU A 73 44.92 24.09 1.51
N VAL A 74 45.60 24.30 0.38
CA VAL A 74 45.21 23.71 -0.91
C VAL A 74 45.50 22.21 -0.82
N ARG A 75 44.50 21.43 -0.46
CA ARG A 75 44.51 19.97 -0.62
C ARG A 75 43.52 19.61 -1.72
N SER A 76 44.05 19.28 -2.89
CA SER A 76 43.35 18.54 -3.91
C SER A 76 43.13 17.09 -3.44
N PRO A 77 41.88 16.58 -3.38
CA PRO A 77 41.63 15.16 -3.26
C PRO A 77 40.96 14.69 -4.55
N THR A 78 41.74 14.55 -5.62
CA THR A 78 41.30 13.75 -6.78
C THR A 78 41.62 12.30 -6.48
N ARG A 79 40.74 11.58 -5.77
CA ARG A 79 40.53 10.10 -5.83
C ARG A 79 39.73 9.59 -4.61
N THR A 80 38.41 9.79 -4.60
CA THR A 80 37.49 9.02 -3.73
C THR A 80 36.04 8.94 -4.23
N HIS A 81 35.72 9.40 -5.45
CA HIS A 81 34.32 9.49 -5.89
C HIS A 81 33.76 8.27 -6.65
N PHE A 82 34.59 7.28 -7.00
CA PHE A 82 34.12 6.16 -7.83
C PHE A 82 33.42 5.05 -7.03
N SER A 83 33.84 4.83 -5.77
CA SER A 83 33.18 3.87 -4.88
C SER A 83 31.79 4.35 -4.46
N SER A 84 31.59 5.67 -4.32
CA SER A 84 30.34 6.20 -3.77
C SER A 84 29.15 6.07 -4.72
N VAL A 85 29.31 6.24 -6.04
CA VAL A 85 28.18 6.14 -6.98
C VAL A 85 27.70 4.69 -7.13
N LEU A 86 28.64 3.74 -7.22
CA LEU A 86 28.30 2.32 -7.30
C LEU A 86 27.68 1.81 -5.99
N GLU A 87 28.19 2.26 -4.84
CA GLU A 87 27.57 1.96 -3.54
C GLU A 87 26.18 2.58 -3.41
N GLN A 88 26.00 3.85 -3.82
CA GLN A 88 24.69 4.51 -3.85
C GLN A 88 23.70 3.78 -4.75
N ALA A 89 24.14 3.36 -5.94
CA ALA A 89 23.30 2.61 -6.87
C ALA A 89 22.87 1.26 -6.29
N LYS A 90 23.78 0.51 -5.65
CA LYS A 90 23.46 -0.76 -4.98
C LYS A 90 22.47 -0.57 -3.83
N PHE A 91 22.70 0.41 -2.96
CA PHE A 91 21.81 0.69 -1.85
C PHE A 91 20.41 1.13 -2.33
N LEU A 92 20.36 1.97 -3.37
CA LEU A 92 19.10 2.38 -3.98
C LEU A 92 18.37 1.18 -4.61
N GLN A 93 19.09 0.27 -5.26
CA GLN A 93 18.53 -0.95 -5.81
C GLN A 93 17.88 -1.81 -4.72
N GLU A 94 18.56 -2.03 -3.59
CA GLU A 94 18.02 -2.79 -2.45
C GLU A 94 16.75 -2.13 -1.89
N ARG A 95 16.74 -0.80 -1.75
CA ARG A 95 15.57 -0.03 -1.28
C ARG A 95 14.39 -0.14 -2.22
N VAL A 96 14.62 -0.03 -3.53
CA VAL A 96 13.55 -0.16 -4.53
C VAL A 96 12.99 -1.58 -4.53
N GLN A 97 13.84 -2.60 -4.36
CA GLN A 97 13.38 -3.98 -4.23
C GLN A 97 12.51 -4.19 -3.00
N GLU A 98 12.92 -3.69 -1.83
CA GLU A 98 12.11 -3.70 -0.61
C GLU A 98 10.75 -3.00 -0.84
N LEU A 99 10.77 -1.81 -1.46
CA LEU A 99 9.54 -1.05 -1.72
C LEU A 99 8.59 -1.79 -2.68
N VAL A 100 9.12 -2.49 -3.68
CA VAL A 100 8.31 -3.31 -4.59
C VAL A 100 7.60 -4.44 -3.84
N GLU A 101 8.28 -5.12 -2.93
CA GLU A 101 7.64 -6.18 -2.14
C GLU A 101 6.56 -5.62 -1.20
N ILE A 102 6.83 -4.49 -0.55
CA ILE A 102 5.83 -3.80 0.29
C ILE A 102 4.58 -3.44 -0.52
N ILE A 103 4.74 -2.88 -1.72
CA ILE A 103 3.60 -2.51 -2.59
C ILE A 103 2.81 -3.76 -3.00
N ARG A 104 3.49 -4.87 -3.29
CA ARG A 104 2.82 -6.14 -3.61
C ARG A 104 2.01 -6.65 -2.43
N GLU A 105 2.58 -6.66 -1.24
CA GLU A 105 1.88 -7.09 -0.02
C GLU A 105 0.66 -6.22 0.28
N GLN A 106 0.80 -4.89 0.15
CA GLN A 106 -0.33 -3.97 0.31
C GLN A 106 -1.43 -4.22 -0.71
N ARG A 107 -1.07 -4.43 -1.98
CA ARG A 107 -2.05 -4.74 -3.02
C ARG A 107 -2.78 -6.04 -2.71
N ASP A 108 -2.07 -7.09 -2.32
CA ASP A 108 -2.66 -8.38 -1.95
C ASP A 108 -3.61 -8.26 -0.76
N LEU A 109 -3.26 -7.43 0.24
CA LEU A 109 -4.11 -7.14 1.38
C LEU A 109 -5.40 -6.40 0.93
N MET A 110 -5.27 -5.38 0.08
CA MET A 110 -6.41 -4.63 -0.44
C MET A 110 -7.37 -5.52 -1.23
N ASP A 111 -6.84 -6.34 -2.15
CA ASP A 111 -7.62 -7.26 -2.98
C ASP A 111 -8.39 -8.30 -2.15
N ARG A 112 -7.87 -8.64 -0.97
CA ARG A 112 -8.45 -9.61 -0.04
C ARG A 112 -9.24 -8.96 1.08
N THR A 113 -9.29 -7.64 1.19
CA THR A 113 -10.08 -6.96 2.22
C THR A 113 -11.52 -6.78 1.72
N PRO A 114 -12.53 -7.40 2.37
CA PRO A 114 -13.93 -7.27 1.98
C PRO A 114 -14.37 -5.81 1.97
N SER A 115 -14.63 -5.28 0.76
CA SER A 115 -14.98 -3.87 0.56
C SER A 115 -16.07 -3.66 -0.48
N ILE A 116 -16.40 -4.70 -1.25
CA ILE A 116 -17.47 -4.68 -2.24
C ILE A 116 -18.79 -5.09 -1.57
N LEU A 117 -19.88 -4.42 -1.92
CA LEU A 117 -21.21 -4.83 -1.47
C LEU A 117 -21.58 -6.17 -2.14
N PRO A 118 -21.96 -7.21 -1.36
CA PRO A 118 -22.14 -8.55 -1.91
C PRO A 118 -23.44 -8.75 -2.71
N VAL A 119 -24.29 -7.72 -2.84
CA VAL A 119 -25.58 -7.79 -3.54
C VAL A 119 -25.56 -6.83 -4.72
N ASP A 120 -25.60 -7.38 -5.93
CA ASP A 120 -25.52 -6.65 -7.21
C ASP A 120 -26.91 -6.42 -7.82
N ALA A 121 -27.85 -5.87 -7.05
CA ALA A 121 -29.22 -5.66 -7.52
C ALA A 121 -29.78 -4.30 -7.10
N GLU A 122 -30.53 -3.69 -8.02
CA GLU A 122 -31.35 -2.51 -7.69
C GLU A 122 -32.44 -2.89 -6.67
N GLY A 123 -32.63 -2.02 -5.68
CA GLY A 123 -33.70 -2.19 -4.68
C GLY A 123 -33.38 -3.12 -3.51
N TYR A 124 -32.10 -3.31 -3.15
CA TYR A 124 -31.75 -3.86 -1.84
C TYR A 124 -31.92 -2.81 -0.73
N TRP A 125 -32.12 -3.25 0.51
CA TRP A 125 -32.02 -2.40 1.69
C TRP A 125 -31.48 -3.17 2.90
N PHE A 126 -30.92 -2.46 3.85
CA PHE A 126 -30.49 -3.04 5.12
C PHE A 126 -31.70 -3.20 6.04
N SER A 127 -32.17 -4.43 6.22
CA SER A 127 -33.25 -4.73 7.18
C SER A 127 -32.75 -4.80 8.62
N SER A 128 -31.47 -5.11 8.82
CA SER A 128 -30.82 -5.05 10.12
C SER A 128 -29.35 -4.70 10.03
N ARG A 129 -28.89 -3.85 10.95
CA ARG A 129 -27.48 -3.43 11.06
C ARG A 129 -26.74 -4.29 12.07
N PHE A 130 -25.43 -4.20 12.04
CA PHE A 130 -24.55 -4.73 13.08
C PHE A 130 -24.78 -4.01 14.41
N GLY A 131 -24.74 -4.77 15.51
CA GLY A 131 -24.83 -4.23 16.86
C GLY A 131 -26.05 -4.68 17.66
N TRP A 132 -26.32 -4.01 18.78
CA TRP A 132 -27.43 -4.34 19.66
C TRP A 132 -28.77 -4.00 19.02
N ARG A 133 -29.67 -4.99 18.96
CA ARG A 133 -31.03 -4.84 18.44
C ARG A 133 -32.04 -5.67 19.23
N ARG A 134 -33.32 -5.43 18.99
CA ARG A 134 -34.38 -6.35 19.43
C ARG A 134 -34.47 -7.50 18.41
N SER A 135 -34.34 -8.73 18.89
CA SER A 135 -34.43 -9.93 18.07
C SER A 135 -35.81 -10.02 17.41
N PRO A 136 -35.90 -10.19 16.07
CA PRO A 136 -37.18 -10.41 15.40
C PRO A 136 -37.78 -11.78 15.72
N PHE A 137 -36.97 -12.72 16.20
CA PHE A 137 -37.40 -14.08 16.52
C PHE A 137 -37.87 -14.22 17.97
N THR A 138 -37.15 -13.62 18.92
CA THR A 138 -37.43 -13.78 20.36
C THR A 138 -38.04 -12.55 21.00
N GLY A 139 -37.97 -11.38 20.35
CA GLY A 139 -38.40 -10.11 20.92
C GLY A 139 -37.51 -9.57 22.05
N ILE A 140 -36.41 -10.26 22.39
CA ILE A 140 -35.46 -9.89 23.44
C ILE A 140 -34.28 -9.14 22.80
N ARG A 141 -33.57 -8.32 23.59
CA ARG A 141 -32.37 -7.62 23.12
C ARG A 141 -31.23 -8.61 22.88
N GLU A 142 -30.68 -8.61 21.67
CA GLU A 142 -29.55 -9.45 21.26
C GLU A 142 -28.49 -8.64 20.50
N PHE A 143 -27.26 -9.16 20.42
CA PHE A 143 -26.20 -8.55 19.63
C PHE A 143 -26.10 -9.20 18.26
N HIS A 144 -26.35 -8.43 17.21
CA HIS A 144 -26.26 -8.88 15.84
C HIS A 144 -24.83 -8.79 15.32
N LYS A 145 -24.21 -9.96 15.09
CA LYS A 145 -22.82 -10.09 14.63
C LYS A 145 -22.66 -9.94 13.10
N GLY A 146 -23.69 -9.48 12.41
CA GLY A 146 -23.72 -9.36 10.95
C GLY A 146 -24.59 -8.20 10.50
N ILE A 147 -24.89 -8.21 9.21
CA ILE A 147 -25.82 -7.28 8.56
C ILE A 147 -26.84 -8.10 7.78
N ASP A 148 -28.11 -7.71 7.88
CA ASP A 148 -29.18 -8.34 7.12
C ASP A 148 -29.48 -7.44 5.91
N ILE A 149 -29.17 -7.96 4.72
CA ILE A 149 -29.43 -7.30 3.45
C ILE A 149 -30.63 -7.99 2.80
N SER A 150 -31.72 -7.25 2.64
CA SER A 150 -32.95 -7.74 2.02
C SER A 150 -32.98 -7.39 0.54
N SER A 151 -33.36 -8.37 -0.29
CA SER A 151 -33.54 -8.23 -1.74
C SER A 151 -34.55 -9.28 -2.23
N ARG A 152 -34.85 -9.28 -3.53
CA ARG A 152 -35.71 -10.30 -4.16
C ARG A 152 -35.08 -11.70 -4.02
N LYS A 153 -35.94 -12.73 -3.90
CA LYS A 153 -35.47 -14.12 -3.85
C LYS A 153 -34.73 -14.47 -5.15
N GLY A 154 -33.55 -15.07 -5.03
CA GLY A 154 -32.73 -15.47 -6.17
C GLY A 154 -31.80 -14.38 -6.70
N THR A 155 -31.72 -13.22 -6.05
CA THR A 155 -30.70 -12.22 -6.34
C THR A 155 -29.29 -12.82 -6.24
N SER A 156 -28.44 -12.51 -7.23
CA SER A 156 -27.04 -12.95 -7.26
C SER A 156 -26.26 -12.34 -6.10
N ILE A 157 -25.40 -13.16 -5.48
CA ILE A 157 -24.52 -12.75 -4.40
C ILE A 157 -23.08 -12.93 -4.87
N ILE A 158 -22.28 -11.88 -4.73
CA ILE A 158 -20.86 -11.87 -5.12
C ILE A 158 -19.96 -11.87 -3.89
N ALA A 159 -18.73 -12.34 -4.06
CA ALA A 159 -17.73 -12.26 -3.02
C ALA A 159 -17.30 -10.78 -2.84
N PRO A 160 -17.20 -10.29 -1.60
CA PRO A 160 -16.86 -8.89 -1.33
C PRO A 160 -15.37 -8.58 -1.51
N ALA A 161 -14.54 -9.61 -1.72
CA ALA A 161 -13.10 -9.57 -1.98
C ALA A 161 -12.60 -10.95 -2.44
N ARG A 162 -11.35 -11.01 -2.90
CA ARG A 162 -10.68 -12.27 -3.26
C ARG A 162 -10.58 -13.22 -2.08
N GLY A 163 -10.82 -14.50 -2.30
CA GLY A 163 -10.75 -15.49 -1.22
C GLY A 163 -10.91 -16.92 -1.68
N ARG A 164 -11.04 -17.83 -0.72
CA ARG A 164 -11.28 -19.25 -0.95
C ARG A 164 -12.49 -19.72 -0.16
N VAL A 165 -13.37 -20.47 -0.81
CA VAL A 165 -14.48 -21.14 -0.13
C VAL A 165 -13.94 -22.19 0.84
N ILE A 166 -14.08 -21.96 2.13
CA ILE A 166 -13.61 -22.88 3.18
C ILE A 166 -14.72 -23.74 3.77
N ARG A 167 -15.98 -23.30 3.67
CA ARG A 167 -17.16 -24.08 4.07
C ARG A 167 -18.35 -23.75 3.21
N ARG A 168 -19.18 -24.77 2.95
CA ARG A 168 -20.54 -24.64 2.44
C ARG A 168 -21.39 -25.74 3.05
N GLY A 169 -22.63 -25.44 3.43
CA GLY A 169 -23.49 -26.44 4.06
C GLY A 169 -24.87 -25.91 4.36
N TYR A 170 -25.62 -26.69 5.11
CA TYR A 170 -26.94 -26.31 5.61
C TYR A 170 -26.98 -26.52 7.12
N ASP A 171 -27.55 -25.57 7.85
CA ASP A 171 -27.96 -25.76 9.24
C ASP A 171 -29.30 -25.07 9.53
N GLY A 172 -29.91 -25.42 10.66
CA GLY A 172 -31.24 -24.93 11.01
C GLY A 172 -31.32 -23.43 11.34
N TYR A 173 -30.19 -22.78 11.67
CA TYR A 173 -30.15 -21.36 12.02
C TYR A 173 -29.85 -20.50 10.79
N GLN A 174 -28.86 -20.88 9.99
CA GLN A 174 -28.39 -20.13 8.83
C GLN A 174 -29.04 -20.56 7.52
N GLY A 175 -29.76 -21.69 7.49
CA GLY A 175 -30.16 -22.31 6.24
C GLY A 175 -28.94 -22.73 5.43
N ASN A 176 -28.99 -22.56 4.10
CA ASN A 176 -27.80 -22.71 3.28
C ASN A 176 -26.82 -21.59 3.59
N TYR A 177 -25.60 -21.95 3.96
CA TYR A 177 -24.54 -20.99 4.29
C TYR A 177 -23.24 -21.29 3.55
N LEU A 178 -22.44 -20.24 3.35
CA LEU A 178 -21.15 -20.26 2.68
C LEU A 178 -20.15 -19.43 3.50
N GLN A 179 -18.93 -19.93 3.68
CA GLN A 179 -17.83 -19.17 4.27
C GLN A 179 -16.65 -19.05 3.31
N ILE A 180 -16.14 -17.83 3.19
CA ILE A 180 -15.01 -17.48 2.35
C ILE A 180 -13.90 -16.92 3.23
N ASP A 181 -12.73 -17.54 3.17
CA ASP A 181 -11.51 -17.06 3.81
C ASP A 181 -10.75 -16.16 2.85
N HIS A 182 -10.48 -14.93 3.30
CA HIS A 182 -9.73 -13.95 2.54
C HIS A 182 -8.26 -13.85 3.03
N GLY A 183 -7.88 -14.58 4.07
CA GLY A 183 -6.58 -14.48 4.71
C GLY A 183 -6.55 -13.46 5.86
N TRP A 184 -5.44 -13.42 6.60
CA TRP A 184 -5.24 -12.56 7.79
C TRP A 184 -6.37 -12.65 8.83
N GLY A 185 -7.03 -13.81 8.94
CA GLY A 185 -8.14 -14.02 9.86
C GLY A 185 -9.47 -13.37 9.42
N CYS A 186 -9.54 -12.84 8.19
CA CYS A 186 -10.75 -12.26 7.63
C CYS A 186 -11.61 -13.32 6.95
N ILE A 187 -12.78 -13.61 7.51
CA ILE A 187 -13.74 -14.58 6.97
C ILE A 187 -15.08 -13.89 6.77
N THR A 188 -15.66 -14.04 5.58
CA THR A 188 -17.04 -13.64 5.32
C THR A 188 -17.96 -14.85 5.36
N THR A 189 -19.12 -14.69 5.98
CA THR A 189 -20.15 -15.74 6.06
C THR A 189 -21.44 -15.23 5.44
N PHE A 190 -21.99 -16.01 4.51
CA PHE A 190 -23.28 -15.76 3.87
C PHE A 190 -24.27 -16.80 4.37
N ALA A 191 -25.46 -16.35 4.78
CA ALA A 191 -26.54 -17.21 5.27
C ALA A 191 -27.80 -17.00 4.42
N HIS A 192 -28.77 -17.89 4.61
CA HIS A 192 -30.07 -17.87 3.94
C HIS A 192 -29.99 -17.91 2.41
N LEU A 193 -28.97 -18.60 1.88
CA LEU A 193 -28.74 -18.71 0.45
C LEU A 193 -29.80 -19.59 -0.21
N LEU A 194 -30.19 -19.25 -1.44
CA LEU A 194 -31.10 -20.10 -2.22
C LEU A 194 -30.38 -21.34 -2.78
N ALA A 195 -29.16 -21.14 -3.31
CA ALA A 195 -28.33 -22.17 -3.92
C ALA A 195 -26.85 -21.78 -3.86
N PHE A 196 -25.97 -22.71 -4.21
CA PHE A 196 -24.53 -22.48 -4.31
C PHE A 196 -24.07 -22.53 -5.77
N ASN A 197 -23.34 -21.50 -6.20
CA ASN A 197 -22.71 -21.45 -7.53
C ASN A 197 -21.19 -21.69 -7.46
N VAL A 198 -20.69 -22.11 -6.30
CA VAL A 198 -19.27 -22.34 -6.03
C VAL A 198 -19.05 -23.66 -5.30
N SER A 199 -17.88 -24.25 -5.51
CA SER A 199 -17.45 -25.49 -4.86
C SER A 199 -16.57 -25.25 -3.63
N LEU A 200 -16.49 -26.24 -2.74
CA LEU A 200 -15.55 -26.20 -1.61
C LEU A 200 -14.11 -26.13 -2.16
N GLY A 201 -13.30 -25.23 -1.60
CA GLY A 201 -11.93 -25.00 -2.05
C GLY A 201 -11.81 -24.11 -3.28
N GLN A 202 -12.90 -23.70 -3.92
CA GLN A 202 -12.88 -22.79 -5.07
C GLN A 202 -12.34 -21.42 -4.66
N LYS A 203 -11.47 -20.85 -5.50
CA LYS A 203 -11.05 -19.45 -5.39
C LYS A 203 -12.12 -18.55 -5.99
N VAL A 204 -12.40 -17.44 -5.33
CA VAL A 204 -13.32 -16.38 -5.77
C VAL A 204 -12.54 -15.08 -5.89
N GLU A 205 -12.93 -14.24 -6.84
CA GLU A 205 -12.32 -12.94 -7.12
C GLU A 205 -13.38 -11.86 -7.32
#